data_AF-S2KES5-F1
#
_entry.id   AF-S2KES5-F1
#
_cell.length_a   1.000
_cell.length_b   1.000
_cell.length_c   1.000
_cell.angle_alpha   90.00
_cell.angle_beta   90.00
_cell.angle_gamma   90.00
#
_symmetry.space_group_name_H-M   'P 1'
#
loop_
_entity.id
_entity.type
_entity.pdbx_description
1 polymer ?
#
loop_
_entity_poly.entity_id
_entity_poly.type
_entity_poly.pdbx_seq_one_letter_code
_entity_poly.pdbx_strand_id
1 'polypeptide(L)' 'MHSHKVKIEEVPDIASEEFVELRERLHMSLGVFAIYLRTNKRPLENWEQGRANPNAQAKTMIRLVQK' A
#
# COMPACT_ATOMS: atom_id res chain seq x y z
N MET A 1 -30.45 -20.79 6.28
CA MET A 1 -29.36 -19.83 6.01
C MET A 1 -28.03 -20.54 6.28
N HIS A 2 -27.37 -21.05 5.24
CA HIS A 2 -26.03 -21.63 5.39
C HIS A 2 -25.02 -20.48 5.50
N SER A 3 -24.52 -20.23 6.70
CA SER A 3 -23.40 -19.31 6.92
C SER A 3 -22.13 -20.01 6.42
N HIS A 4 -21.64 -19.62 5.26
CA HIS A 4 -20.28 -19.98 4.86
C HIS A 4 -19.32 -19.10 5.68
N LYS A 5 -18.59 -19.72 6.60
CA LYS A 5 -17.48 -19.07 7.31
C LYS A 5 -16.35 -18.79 6.32
N VAL A 6 -16.44 -17.66 5.63
CA VAL A 6 -15.34 -17.16 4.80
C VAL A 6 -14.31 -16.56 5.76
N LYS A 7 -13.10 -17.13 5.79
CA LYS A 7 -11.95 -16.45 6.39
C LYS A 7 -11.46 -15.42 5.38
N ILE A 8 -11.59 -14.14 5.71
CA ILE A 8 -10.93 -13.08 4.95
C ILE A 8 -9.48 -13.09 5.39
N GLU A 9 -8.58 -13.54 4.52
CA GLU A 9 -7.14 -13.44 4.77
C GLU A 9 -6.74 -11.97 4.80
N GLU A 10 -5.89 -11.60 5.77
CA GLU A 10 -5.38 -10.25 5.84
C GLU A 10 -4.45 -9.96 4.66
N VAL A 11 -4.52 -8.73 4.15
CA VAL A 11 -3.60 -8.30 3.10
C VAL A 11 -2.18 -8.24 3.66
N PRO A 12 -1.20 -8.91 3.02
CA PRO A 12 0.18 -8.93 3.49
C PRO A 12 0.74 -7.53 3.65
N ASP A 13 1.44 -7.31 4.76
CA ASP A 13 2.22 -6.09 5.00
C ASP A 13 3.29 -5.91 3.93
N ILE A 14 3.66 -4.66 3.65
CA ILE A 14 4.71 -4.29 2.71
C ILE A 14 5.85 -3.63 3.48
N ALA A 15 7.09 -4.01 3.20
CA ALA A 15 8.27 -3.37 3.78
C ALA A 15 8.48 -1.96 3.20
N SER A 16 9.16 -1.08 3.93
CA SER A 16 9.51 0.27 3.45
C SER A 16 10.29 0.22 2.14
N GLU A 17 11.25 -0.70 2.04
CA GLU A 17 12.10 -0.88 0.87
C GLU A 17 11.27 -1.37 -0.33
N GLU A 18 10.42 -2.38 -0.12
CA GLU A 18 9.51 -2.91 -1.15
C GLU A 18 8.54 -1.81 -1.66
N PHE A 19 8.11 -0.91 -0.77
CA PHE A 19 7.25 0.21 -1.13
C PHE A 19 7.97 1.27 -1.98
N VAL A 20 9.23 1.59 -1.63
CA VAL A 20 10.08 2.49 -2.43
C VAL A 20 10.35 1.90 -3.81
N GLU A 21 10.74 0.61 -3.88
CA GLU A 21 10.99 -0.10 -5.12
C GLU A 21 9.76 -0.11 -6.04
N LEU A 22 8.56 -0.31 -5.47
CA LEU A 22 7.31 -0.25 -6.21
C LEU A 22 7.11 1.12 -6.87
N ARG A 23 7.30 2.22 -6.11
CA ARG A 23 7.17 3.58 -6.66
C ARG A 23 8.16 3.83 -7.80
N GLU A 24 9.41 3.40 -7.60
CA GLU A 24 10.48 3.61 -8.56
C GLU A 24 10.30 2.80 -9.84
N ARG A 25 9.84 1.53 -9.71
CA ARG A 25 9.47 0.68 -10.84
C ARG A 25 8.32 1.25 -11.68
N LEU A 26 7.40 1.96 -11.04
CA LEU A 26 6.31 2.67 -11.72
C LEU A 26 6.73 4.03 -12.31
N HIS A 27 8.00 4.43 -12.12
CA HIS A 27 8.56 5.71 -12.55
C HIS A 27 7.78 6.93 -12.04
N MET A 28 7.27 6.84 -10.81
CA MET A 28 6.47 7.91 -10.20
C MET A 28 7.28 8.69 -9.16
N SER A 29 7.10 10.01 -9.16
CA SER A 29 7.50 10.83 -8.01
C SER A 29 6.59 10.53 -6.82
N LEU A 30 7.03 10.84 -5.59
CA LEU A 30 6.22 10.62 -4.38
C LEU A 30 4.85 11.30 -4.45
N GLY A 31 4.76 12.50 -5.05
CA GLY A 31 3.51 13.23 -5.20
C GLY A 31 2.56 12.59 -6.22
N VAL A 32 3.09 12.13 -7.36
CA VAL A 32 2.30 11.39 -8.36
C VAL A 32 1.80 10.08 -7.77
N PHE A 33 2.65 9.37 -7.02
CA PHE A 33 2.29 8.11 -6.38
C PHE A 33 1.21 8.29 -5.29
N ALA A 34 1.26 9.38 -4.52
CA ALA A 34 0.21 9.73 -3.56
C ALA A 34 -1.16 9.91 -4.24
N ILE A 35 -1.19 10.66 -5.34
CA ILE A 35 -2.42 10.87 -6.13
C ILE A 35 -2.92 9.56 -6.71
N TYR A 36 -2.00 8.73 -7.22
CA TYR A 36 -2.30 7.42 -7.81
C TYR A 36 -2.95 6.47 -6.79
N LEU A 37 -2.41 6.41 -5.57
CA LEU A 37 -2.96 5.63 -4.46
C LEU A 37 -4.14 6.31 -3.75
N ARG A 38 -4.61 7.48 -4.23
CA ARG A 38 -5.70 8.28 -3.63
C ARG A 38 -5.48 8.59 -2.15
N THR A 39 -4.26 8.98 -1.80
CA THR A 39 -3.84 9.28 -0.41
C THR A 39 -3.01 10.55 -0.35
N ASN A 40 -2.72 11.00 0.87
CA ASN A 40 -1.90 12.18 1.10
C ASN A 40 -0.41 11.84 1.01
N LYS A 41 0.41 12.83 0.66
CA LYS A 41 1.87 12.67 0.56
C LYS A 41 2.53 12.32 1.90
N ARG A 42 2.02 12.88 3.01
CA ARG A 42 2.62 12.73 4.35
C ARG A 42 2.66 11.27 4.85
N PRO A 43 1.56 10.48 4.77
CA PRO A 43 1.62 9.04 5.03
C PRO A 43 2.66 8.30 4.18
N LEU A 44 2.77 8.62 2.89
CA LEU A 44 3.74 7.98 2.01
C LEU A 44 5.18 8.24 2.45
N GLU A 45 5.51 9.48 2.82
CA GLU A 45 6.82 9.81 3.40
C GLU A 45 7.11 8.97 4.65
N ASN A 46 6.11 8.81 5.53
CA ASN A 46 6.28 7.99 6.73
C ASN A 46 6.43 6.50 6.41
N TRP A 47 5.77 5.98 5.37
CA TRP A 47 5.87 4.58 4.94
C TRP A 47 7.22 4.29 4.29
N GLU A 48 7.70 5.16 3.40
CA GLU A 48 9.04 5.03 2.80
C GLU A 48 10.16 5.11 3.83
N GLN A 49 9.96 5.87 4.92
CA GLN A 49 10.92 5.99 6.02
C GLN A 49 10.76 4.92 7.10
N GLY A 50 9.81 3.99 6.96
CA GLY A 50 9.53 2.96 7.99
C GLY A 50 9.00 3.52 9.32
N ARG A 51 8.50 4.76 9.34
CA ARG A 51 7.97 5.44 10.54
C ARG A 51 6.50 5.12 10.81
N ALA A 52 5.80 4.56 9.83
CA ALA A 52 4.43 4.11 9.94
C ALA A 52 4.16 2.98 8.93
N ASN A 53 3.07 2.25 9.12
CA ASN A 53 2.62 1.21 8.20
C ASN A 53 1.34 1.64 7.46
N PRO A 54 1.10 1.16 6.23
CA PRO A 54 -0.16 1.38 5.54
C PRO A 54 -1.32 0.68 6.27
N ASN A 55 -2.49 1.32 6.29
CA ASN A 55 -3.71 0.71 6.83
C ASN A 55 -4.25 -0.38 5.89
N ALA A 56 -5.27 -1.13 6.33
CA ALA A 56 -5.84 -2.23 5.56
C ALA A 56 -6.28 -1.83 4.14
N GLN A 57 -6.91 -0.65 3.96
CA GLN A 57 -7.33 -0.20 2.62
C GLN A 57 -6.13 0.16 1.73
N ALA A 58 -5.14 0.86 2.30
CA ALA A 58 -3.92 1.23 1.59
C ALA A 58 -3.10 0.00 1.19
N LYS A 59 -2.97 -0.99 2.07
CA LYS A 59 -2.33 -2.28 1.76
C LYS A 59 -3.00 -2.94 0.56
N THR A 60 -4.33 -2.99 0.54
CA THR A 60 -5.08 -3.52 -0.62
C THR A 60 -4.72 -2.77 -1.90
N MET A 61 -4.76 -1.43 -1.88
CA MET A 61 -4.45 -0.63 -3.08
C MET A 61 -3.02 -0.87 -3.57
N ILE A 62 -2.05 -0.88 -2.65
CA ILE A 62 -0.64 -1.14 -2.93
C ILE A 62 -0.46 -2.52 -3.58
N ARG A 63 -1.09 -3.56 -3.01
CA ARG A 63 -0.99 -4.93 -3.56
C ARG A 63 -1.71 -5.09 -4.90
N LEU A 64 -2.75 -4.31 -5.18
CA LEU A 64 -3.41 -4.30 -6.49
C LEU A 64 -2.53 -3.69 -7.58
N VAL A 65 -1.78 -2.63 -7.27
CA VAL A 65 -0.90 -1.95 -8.23
C VAL A 65 0.47 -2.61 -8.38
N GLN A 66 0.86 -3.45 -7.42
CA GLN A 66 2.12 -4.19 -7.47
C GLN A 66 2.10 -5.30 -8.53
N LYS A 67 0.91 -5.83 -8.87
CA LYS A 67 0.72 -6.89 -9.86
C LYS A 67 1.22 -6.53 -11.26
#